data_AF-A0A4Q3BWR1-F1
#
_entry.id   AF-A0A4Q3BWR1-F1
#
_cell.length_a   1.000
_cell.length_b   1.000
_cell.length_c   1.000
_cell.angle_alpha   90.00
_cell.angle_beta   90.00
_cell.angle_gamma   90.00
#
_symmetry.space_group_name_H-M   'P 1'
#
loop_
_entity.id
_entity.type
_entity.pdbx_description
1 polymer ?
#
loop_
_entity_poly.entity_id
_entity_poly.type
_entity_poly.pdbx_seq_one_letter_code
_entity_poly.pdbx_strand_id
1 'polypeptide(L)'
;YFYVAKIALIQEPLDKVYDWQADIMSDDWDTKKAIKKISEKPERLICDVLMDQKIFSGVGNIIKNEALFNAKVHPESKAGSIPDKKLKELIKETVKYSFRFLEQRKQGTLNKNWEAYEQEECPRNHIPLHKKELGKTRRWCYYCNKCQKLYA
;
A
#
# COMPACT_ATOMS: atom_id res chain seq x y z
N TYR A 1 28.00 -3.94 -2.96
CA TYR A 1 27.85 -5.01 -1.96
C TYR A 1 26.40 -5.06 -1.50
N PHE A 2 25.80 -6.25 -1.43
CA PHE A 2 24.46 -6.45 -0.83
C PHE A 2 24.66 -6.88 0.62
N TYR A 3 23.97 -6.24 1.56
CA TYR A 3 24.17 -6.48 3.00
C TYR A 3 23.15 -7.48 3.56
N VAL A 4 21.86 -7.20 3.41
CA VAL A 4 20.77 -8.07 3.88
C VAL A 4 19.84 -8.33 2.69
N ALA A 5 20.17 -9.34 1.90
CA ALA A 5 19.40 -9.73 0.73
C ALA A 5 19.33 -11.25 0.60
N LYS A 6 18.17 -11.76 0.20
CA LYS A 6 18.05 -13.12 -0.31
C LYS A 6 18.35 -13.06 -1.80
N ILE A 7 19.46 -13.67 -2.22
CA ILE A 7 19.88 -13.73 -3.61
C ILE A 7 19.50 -15.11 -4.16
N ALA A 8 18.84 -15.13 -5.31
CA ALA A 8 18.51 -16.35 -6.03
C ALA A 8 18.87 -16.15 -7.51
N LEU A 9 19.46 -17.18 -8.13
CA LEU A 9 19.73 -17.19 -9.56
C LEU A 9 18.45 -17.62 -10.29
N ILE A 10 17.99 -16.79 -11.22
CA ILE A 10 16.85 -17.11 -12.09
C ILE A 10 17.44 -17.50 -13.45
N GLN A 11 17.22 -18.74 -13.86
CA GLN A 11 17.73 -19.29 -15.12
C GLN A 11 16.72 -19.17 -16.27
N GLU A 12 15.45 -18.92 -15.96
CA GLU A 12 14.38 -18.73 -16.92
C GLU A 12 14.25 -17.24 -17.32
N PRO A 13 13.64 -16.93 -18.47
CA PRO A 13 13.31 -15.55 -18.84
C PRO A 13 12.48 -14.88 -17.74
N LEU A 14 12.84 -13.64 -17.36
CA LEU A 14 12.19 -12.92 -16.25
C LEU A 14 10.68 -12.77 -16.46
N ASP A 15 10.22 -12.60 -17.70
CA ASP A 15 8.80 -12.48 -18.06
C ASP A 15 7.97 -13.73 -17.73
N LYS A 16 8.61 -14.89 -17.53
CA LYS A 16 7.95 -16.12 -17.10
C LYS A 16 7.86 -16.23 -15.58
N VAL A 17 8.73 -15.53 -14.85
CA VAL A 17 8.88 -15.65 -13.40
C VAL A 17 8.22 -14.47 -12.68
N TYR A 18 8.20 -13.30 -13.31
CA TYR A 18 7.65 -12.05 -12.76
C TYR A 18 6.36 -11.64 -13.47
N ASP A 19 5.34 -11.31 -12.68
CA ASP A 19 4.12 -10.68 -13.16
C ASP A 19 4.31 -9.16 -13.20
N TRP A 20 4.80 -8.63 -14.31
CA TRP A 20 5.03 -7.20 -14.51
C TRP A 20 3.76 -6.35 -14.35
N GLN A 21 2.58 -6.94 -14.53
CA GLN A 21 1.30 -6.24 -14.38
C GLN A 21 0.89 -6.07 -12.91
N ALA A 22 1.57 -6.77 -11.99
CA ALA A 22 1.44 -6.60 -10.55
C ALA A 22 2.49 -5.64 -9.97
N ASP A 23 3.53 -5.27 -10.72
CA ASP A 23 4.53 -4.29 -10.30
C ASP A 23 3.98 -2.88 -10.45
N ILE A 24 3.85 -2.17 -9.33
CA ILE A 24 3.21 -0.86 -9.27
C ILE A 24 3.99 0.25 -9.98
N MET A 25 5.27 0.02 -10.28
CA MET A 25 6.14 0.96 -10.98
C MET A 25 6.51 0.48 -12.40
N SER A 26 6.00 -0.67 -12.85
CA SER A 26 6.17 -1.14 -14.22
C SER A 26 5.27 -0.39 -15.18
N ASP A 27 5.75 -0.20 -16.41
CA ASP A 27 4.94 0.33 -17.53
C ASP A 27 3.76 -0.60 -17.87
N ASP A 28 3.87 -1.89 -17.52
CA ASP A 28 2.83 -2.90 -17.71
C ASP A 28 1.80 -2.95 -16.58
N TRP A 29 1.89 -2.08 -15.56
CA TRP A 29 0.96 -2.05 -14.43
C TRP A 29 -0.51 -2.00 -14.89
N ASP A 30 -1.31 -2.99 -14.47
CA ASP A 30 -2.72 -3.07 -14.86
C ASP A 30 -3.66 -2.89 -13.65
N THR A 31 -4.19 -1.67 -13.55
CA THR A 31 -5.17 -1.30 -12.51
C THR A 31 -6.43 -2.16 -12.57
N LYS A 32 -6.89 -2.58 -13.77
CA LYS A 32 -8.09 -3.41 -13.90
C LYS A 32 -7.84 -4.82 -13.36
N LYS A 33 -6.65 -5.39 -13.63
CA LYS A 33 -6.25 -6.69 -13.06
C LYS A 33 -6.10 -6.62 -11.54
N ALA A 34 -5.55 -5.52 -11.01
CA ALA A 34 -5.50 -5.31 -9.56
C ALA A 34 -6.91 -5.32 -8.96
N ILE A 35 -7.85 -4.54 -9.50
CA ILE A 35 -9.26 -4.52 -9.04
C ILE A 35 -9.88 -5.92 -9.10
N LYS A 36 -9.66 -6.68 -10.19
CA LYS A 36 -10.14 -8.05 -10.32
C LYS A 36 -9.58 -8.95 -9.20
N LYS A 37 -8.26 -8.95 -9.00
CA LYS A 37 -7.59 -9.74 -7.93
C LYS A 37 -8.07 -9.34 -6.52
N ILE A 38 -8.46 -8.08 -6.31
CA ILE A 38 -9.03 -7.60 -5.05
C ILE A 38 -10.47 -8.12 -4.87
N SER A 39 -11.28 -8.08 -5.93
CA SER A 39 -12.67 -8.55 -5.91
C SER A 39 -12.79 -10.05 -5.62
N GLU A 40 -11.76 -10.84 -5.94
CA GLU A 40 -11.65 -12.27 -5.60
C GLU A 40 -11.39 -12.51 -4.10
N LYS A 41 -11.12 -11.45 -3.32
CA LYS A 41 -10.73 -11.51 -1.90
C LYS A 41 -11.55 -10.53 -1.03
N PRO A 42 -12.90 -10.51 -1.12
CA PRO A 42 -13.72 -9.44 -0.56
C PRO A 42 -13.61 -9.32 0.97
N GLU A 43 -13.45 -10.44 1.68
CA GLU A 43 -13.37 -10.48 3.14
C GLU A 43 -11.99 -10.07 3.71
N ARG A 44 -10.96 -9.93 2.86
CA ARG A 44 -9.64 -9.53 3.35
C ARG A 44 -9.63 -8.05 3.72
N LEU A 45 -8.92 -7.72 4.80
CA LEU A 45 -8.66 -6.34 5.16
C LEU A 45 -7.80 -5.66 4.08
N ILE A 46 -8.14 -4.42 3.75
CA ILE A 46 -7.47 -3.67 2.70
C ILE A 46 -5.98 -3.44 3.03
N CYS A 47 -5.61 -3.34 4.30
CA CYS A 47 -4.22 -3.25 4.73
C CYS A 47 -3.40 -4.50 4.36
N ASP A 48 -3.99 -5.70 4.40
CA ASP A 48 -3.33 -6.94 3.99
C ASP A 48 -3.32 -7.09 2.47
N VAL A 49 -4.35 -6.58 1.79
CA VAL A 49 -4.45 -6.63 0.33
C VAL A 49 -3.38 -5.76 -0.33
N LEU A 50 -3.16 -4.53 0.16
CA LEU A 50 -2.09 -3.65 -0.33
C LEU A 50 -0.69 -4.23 -0.13
N MET A 51 -0.51 -5.13 0.85
CA MET A 51 0.77 -5.80 1.11
C MET A 51 0.96 -7.09 0.30
N ASP A 52 -0.07 -7.56 -0.41
CA ASP A 52 -0.03 -8.79 -1.20
C ASP A 52 0.80 -8.57 -2.47
N GLN A 53 2.03 -9.11 -2.50
CA GLN A 53 2.96 -8.92 -3.63
C GLN A 53 2.45 -9.54 -4.94
N LYS A 54 1.41 -10.38 -4.92
CA LYS A 54 0.75 -10.86 -6.15
C LYS A 54 -0.22 -9.84 -6.75
N ILE A 55 -0.60 -8.81 -5.99
CA ILE A 55 -1.51 -7.74 -6.41
C ILE A 55 -0.76 -6.42 -6.55
N PHE A 56 0.09 -6.10 -5.58
CA PHE A 56 0.87 -4.86 -5.51
C PHE A 56 2.33 -5.17 -5.17
N SER A 57 3.06 -5.71 -6.14
CA SER A 57 4.51 -5.89 -6.03
C SER A 57 5.18 -4.53 -5.84
N GLY A 58 6.07 -4.45 -4.84
CA GLY A 58 6.77 -3.22 -4.47
C GLY A 58 6.10 -2.39 -3.38
N VAL A 59 4.83 -2.66 -3.03
CA VAL A 59 4.17 -1.94 -1.92
C VAL A 59 4.64 -2.49 -0.57
N GLY A 60 5.24 -1.60 0.22
CA GLY A 60 5.72 -1.84 1.58
C GLY A 60 4.87 -1.18 2.66
N ASN A 61 5.31 -1.30 3.92
CA ASN A 61 4.54 -0.82 5.07
C ASN A 61 4.34 0.71 5.07
N ILE A 62 5.34 1.47 4.65
CA ILE A 62 5.27 2.93 4.55
C ILE A 62 4.23 3.32 3.49
N ILE A 63 4.41 2.85 2.25
CA ILE A 63 3.51 3.12 1.13
C ILE A 63 2.06 2.74 1.49
N LYS A 64 1.83 1.57 2.10
CA LYS A 64 0.51 1.13 2.56
C LYS A 64 -0.15 2.16 3.49
N ASN A 65 0.54 2.60 4.53
CA ASN A 65 -0.02 3.53 5.51
C ASN A 65 -0.35 4.88 4.87
N GLU A 66 0.57 5.39 4.07
CA GLU A 66 0.46 6.70 3.46
C GLU A 66 -0.61 6.73 2.37
N ALA A 67 -0.70 5.68 1.55
CA ALA A 67 -1.75 5.54 0.55
C ALA A 67 -3.14 5.43 1.18
N LEU A 68 -3.30 4.63 2.25
CA LEU A 68 -4.56 4.53 2.99
C LEU A 68 -4.96 5.87 3.62
N PHE A 69 -3.98 6.59 4.19
CA PHE A 69 -4.20 7.91 4.74
C PHE A 69 -4.65 8.89 3.65
N ASN A 70 -3.91 9.00 2.54
CA ASN A 70 -4.22 9.91 1.44
C ASN A 70 -5.59 9.61 0.83
N ALA A 71 -5.90 8.34 0.62
CA ALA A 71 -7.18 7.89 0.11
C ALA A 71 -8.31 7.94 1.17
N LYS A 72 -8.06 8.31 2.43
CA LYS A 72 -9.09 8.37 3.49
C LYS A 72 -9.82 7.03 3.71
N VAL A 73 -9.10 5.91 3.59
CA VAL A 73 -9.64 4.56 3.81
C VAL A 73 -9.02 3.97 5.07
N HIS A 74 -9.85 3.42 5.96
CA HIS A 74 -9.40 2.80 7.19
C HIS A 74 -8.71 1.45 6.90
N PRO A 75 -7.57 1.12 7.53
CA PRO A 75 -6.84 -0.13 7.26
C PRO A 75 -7.64 -1.41 7.51
N GLU A 76 -8.56 -1.40 8.48
CA GLU A 76 -9.47 -2.53 8.78
C GLU A 76 -10.68 -2.60 7.83
N SER A 77 -10.75 -1.79 6.77
CA SER A 77 -11.85 -1.91 5.81
C SER A 77 -11.75 -3.23 5.06
N LYS A 78 -12.88 -3.94 4.89
CA LYS A 78 -12.95 -5.11 4.02
C LYS A 78 -12.85 -4.68 2.57
N ALA A 79 -12.03 -5.39 1.79
CA ALA A 79 -11.79 -5.06 0.39
C ALA A 79 -13.08 -5.01 -0.46
N GLY A 80 -14.01 -5.94 -0.21
CA GLY A 80 -15.29 -6.01 -0.92
C GLY A 80 -16.31 -4.96 -0.49
N SER A 81 -16.15 -4.37 0.70
CA SER A 81 -17.07 -3.34 1.23
C SER A 81 -16.68 -1.93 0.77
N ILE A 82 -15.51 -1.74 0.16
CA ILE A 82 -15.05 -0.45 -0.35
C ILE A 82 -15.73 -0.19 -1.71
N PRO A 83 -16.44 0.95 -1.88
CA PRO A 83 -17.05 1.29 -3.17
C PRO A 83 -16.02 1.38 -4.30
N ASP A 84 -16.36 0.91 -5.50
CA ASP A 84 -15.45 0.86 -6.66
C ASP A 84 -14.74 2.18 -6.94
N LYS A 85 -15.47 3.30 -6.86
CA LYS A 85 -14.88 4.64 -7.05
C LYS A 85 -13.77 4.91 -6.03
N LYS A 86 -13.99 4.50 -4.79
CA LYS A 86 -13.05 4.68 -3.69
C LYS A 86 -11.89 3.69 -3.77
N LEU A 87 -12.14 2.46 -4.21
CA LEU A 87 -11.09 1.49 -4.47
C LEU A 87 -10.15 1.96 -5.57
N LYS A 88 -10.68 2.50 -6.67
CA LYS A 88 -9.89 3.12 -7.75
C LYS A 88 -9.06 4.30 -7.26
N GLU A 89 -9.63 5.15 -6.41
CA GLU A 89 -8.89 6.25 -5.77
C GLU A 89 -7.75 5.74 -4.90
N LEU A 90 -7.98 4.71 -4.08
CA LEU A 90 -6.95 4.10 -3.25
C LEU A 90 -5.81 3.52 -4.08
N ILE A 91 -6.12 2.81 -5.16
CA ILE A 91 -5.10 2.26 -6.07
C ILE A 91 -4.28 3.39 -6.69
N LYS A 92 -4.95 4.44 -7.16
CA LYS A 92 -4.28 5.63 -7.73
C LYS A 92 -3.34 6.29 -6.72
N GLU A 93 -3.76 6.49 -5.47
CA GLU A 93 -2.92 7.06 -4.42
C GLU A 93 -1.76 6.13 -4.05
N THR A 94 -1.96 4.81 -4.13
CA THR A 94 -0.90 3.83 -3.88
C THR A 94 0.18 3.92 -4.97
N VAL A 95 -0.20 3.93 -6.24
CA VAL A 95 0.74 4.11 -7.37
C VAL A 95 1.48 5.44 -7.25
N LYS A 96 0.73 6.52 -7.08
CA LYS A 96 1.28 7.88 -6.95
C LYS A 96 2.27 7.99 -5.80
N TYR A 97 1.93 7.45 -4.63
CA TYR A 97 2.84 7.48 -3.48
C TYR A 97 4.07 6.60 -3.70
N SER A 98 3.98 5.47 -4.40
CA SER A 98 5.15 4.63 -4.72
C SER A 98 6.21 5.38 -5.53
N PHE A 99 5.80 6.15 -6.56
CA PHE A 99 6.72 7.00 -7.31
C PHE A 99 7.30 8.13 -6.45
N ARG A 100 6.46 8.80 -5.64
CA ARG A 100 6.92 9.82 -4.68
C ARG A 100 7.94 9.25 -3.69
N PHE A 101 7.70 8.04 -3.18
CA PHE A 101 8.60 7.34 -2.26
C PHE A 101 9.95 7.04 -2.91
N LEU A 102 9.96 6.61 -4.19
CA LEU A 102 11.20 6.37 -4.93
C LEU A 102 12.02 7.67 -5.08
N GLU A 103 11.38 8.78 -5.43
CA GLU A 103 12.04 10.09 -5.54
C GLU A 103 12.61 10.56 -4.19
N GLN A 104 11.81 10.51 -3.13
CA GLN A 104 12.25 10.87 -1.77
C GLN A 104 13.40 9.98 -1.29
N ARG A 105 13.39 8.69 -1.65
CA ARG A 105 14.48 7.76 -1.34
C ARG A 105 15.77 8.15 -2.06
N LYS A 106 15.69 8.51 -3.35
CA LYS A 106 16.85 8.99 -4.12
C LYS A 106 17.43 10.28 -3.54
N GLN A 107 16.57 11.15 -3.00
CA GLN A 107 16.97 12.41 -2.37
C GLN A 107 17.40 12.26 -0.89
N GLY A 108 17.17 11.10 -0.27
CA GLY A 108 17.44 10.89 1.15
C GLY A 108 16.49 11.62 2.11
N THR A 109 15.26 11.92 1.68
CA THR A 109 14.29 12.77 2.42
C THR A 109 13.07 12.01 2.95
N LEU A 110 13.09 10.67 2.98
CA LEU A 110 11.93 9.84 3.32
C LEU A 110 11.25 10.21 4.64
N ASN A 111 11.99 10.20 5.75
CA ASN A 111 11.43 10.37 7.10
C ASN A 111 10.88 11.78 7.38
N LYS A 112 11.21 12.77 6.55
CA LYS A 112 10.72 14.15 6.69
C LYS A 112 9.36 14.38 6.05
N ASN A 113 8.88 13.43 5.23
CA ASN A 113 7.74 13.62 4.36
C ASN A 113 6.57 12.66 4.65
N TRP A 114 6.60 11.93 5.77
CA TRP A 114 5.52 11.03 6.16
C TRP A 114 4.35 11.81 6.77
N GLU A 115 3.15 11.54 6.29
CA GLU A 115 1.94 12.23 6.76
C GLU A 115 1.21 11.43 7.85
N ALA A 116 1.39 10.10 7.88
CA ALA A 116 0.80 9.21 8.87
C ALA A 116 1.80 8.20 9.44
N TYR A 117 2.71 7.66 8.62
CA TYR A 117 3.66 6.65 9.07
C TYR A 117 4.61 7.20 10.14
N GLU A 118 4.65 6.53 11.30
CA GLU A 118 5.45 6.95 12.46
C GLU A 118 5.17 8.39 12.95
N GLN A 119 4.00 8.95 12.59
CA GLN A 119 3.53 10.23 13.12
C GLN A 119 2.60 10.01 14.32
N GLU A 120 2.61 10.95 15.26
CA GLU A 120 1.76 10.90 16.46
C GLU A 120 0.45 11.66 16.28
N GLU A 121 0.43 12.68 15.42
CA GLU A 121 -0.72 13.55 15.19
C GLU A 121 -1.12 13.59 13.71
N CYS A 122 -2.42 13.64 13.45
CA CYS A 122 -2.95 13.75 12.09
C CYS A 122 -2.80 15.18 11.56
N PRO A 123 -2.08 15.40 10.43
CA PRO A 123 -1.83 16.74 9.88
C PRO A 123 -3.08 17.45 9.34
N ARG A 124 -4.24 16.77 9.25
CA ARG A 124 -5.49 17.33 8.71
C ARG A 124 -6.45 17.84 9.78
N ASN A 125 -6.39 17.29 10.99
CA ASN A 125 -7.37 17.57 12.04
C ASN A 125 -6.77 17.65 13.45
N HIS A 126 -5.44 17.52 13.57
CA HIS A 126 -4.69 17.72 14.80
C HIS A 126 -5.18 16.85 15.98
N ILE A 127 -5.59 15.62 15.68
CA ILE A 127 -5.90 14.61 16.70
C ILE A 127 -4.86 13.48 16.66
N PRO A 128 -4.66 12.77 17.78
CA PRO A 128 -3.72 11.64 17.82
C PRO A 128 -4.02 10.58 16.77
N LEU A 129 -2.97 10.08 16.10
CA LEU A 129 -3.04 8.92 15.23
C LEU A 129 -3.06 7.64 16.07
N HIS A 130 -3.84 6.68 15.62
CA HIS A 130 -3.87 5.35 16.21
C HIS A 130 -2.76 4.49 15.61
N LYS A 131 -2.04 3.78 16.46
CA LYS A 131 -1.03 2.79 16.10
C LYS A 131 -1.50 1.41 16.54
N LYS A 132 -1.72 0.49 15.60
CA LYS A 132 -2.18 -0.87 15.89
C LYS A 132 -1.58 -1.88 14.91
N GLU A 133 -1.24 -3.08 15.38
CA GLU A 133 -0.93 -4.21 14.51
C GLU A 133 -2.22 -4.78 13.94
N LEU A 134 -2.31 -4.81 12.60
CA LEU A 134 -3.53 -5.22 11.91
C LEU A 134 -3.25 -6.31 10.88
N GLY A 135 -4.33 -7.00 10.51
CA GLY A 135 -4.31 -8.03 9.48
C GLY A 135 -3.61 -9.32 9.90
N LYS A 136 -3.57 -10.27 8.97
CA LYS A 136 -2.91 -11.57 9.16
C LYS A 136 -1.41 -11.43 9.35
N THR A 137 -0.82 -10.39 8.75
CA THR A 137 0.62 -10.16 8.80
C THR A 137 1.08 -9.40 10.05
N ARG A 138 0.14 -8.96 10.92
CA ARG A 138 0.40 -8.19 12.14
C ARG A 138 1.36 -7.02 11.94
N ARG A 139 1.19 -6.30 10.82
CA ARG A 139 2.03 -5.12 10.53
C ARG A 139 1.43 -3.88 11.17
N TRP A 140 2.31 -3.03 11.70
CA TRP A 140 1.91 -1.74 12.25
C TRP A 140 1.18 -0.88 11.21
N CYS A 141 0.03 -0.38 11.62
CA CYS A 141 -0.77 0.58 10.89
C CYS A 141 -0.92 1.87 11.70
N TYR A 142 -0.79 3.00 11.01
CA TYR A 142 -0.95 4.34 11.55
C TYR A 142 -2.13 4.98 10.83
N TYR A 143 -3.16 5.37 11.57
CA TYR A 143 -4.40 5.84 10.97
C TYR A 143 -5.17 6.81 11.85
N CYS A 144 -5.97 7.65 11.21
CA CYS A 144 -6.85 8.62 11.85
C CYS A 144 -8.31 8.17 11.76
N ASN A 145 -8.95 7.88 12.89
CA ASN A 145 -10.36 7.46 12.94
C ASN A 145 -11.35 8.52 12.44
N LYS A 146 -10.97 9.79 12.42
CA LYS A 146 -11.82 10.89 11.92
C LYS A 146 -11.66 11.11 10.41
N CYS A 147 -10.45 10.95 9.86
CA CYS A 147 -10.19 11.17 8.43
C CYS A 147 -10.42 9.92 7.58
N GLN A 148 -10.19 8.73 8.11
CA GLN A 148 -10.25 7.48 7.36
C GLN A 148 -11.55 6.74 7.65
N LYS A 149 -12.37 6.56 6.61
CA LYS A 149 -13.65 5.86 6.73
C LYS A 149 -13.44 4.35 6.75
N LEU A 150 -14.08 3.69 7.71
CA LEU A 150 -14.19 2.23 7.77
C LEU A 150 -15.31 1.73 6.86
N TYR A 151 -14.99 0.76 6.02
CA TYR A 151 -15.97 0.02 5.20
C TYR A 151 -15.98 -1.43 5.69
N ALA A 152 -17.06 -1.83 6.38
CA ALA A 152 -17.24 -3.15 6.96
C ALA A 152 -18.22 -3.98 6.14
#